data_AF-A0AAD6QEX1-F1
#
_entry.id   AF-A0AAD6QEX1-F1
#
_cell.length_a   1.000
_cell.length_b   1.000
_cell.length_c   1.000
_cell.angle_alpha   90.00
_cell.angle_beta   90.00
_cell.angle_gamma   90.00
#
_symmetry.space_group_name_H-M   'P 1'
#
loop_
_entity.id
_entity.type
_entity.pdbx_description
1 polymer ?
#
loop_
_entity_poly.entity_id
_entity_poly.type
_entity_poly.pdbx_seq_one_letter_code
_entity_poly.pdbx_strand_id
1 'polypeptide(L)'
;MDGSGGAEKKKIRTPTFNQLTGPYHEPFCLDIYISKASVRACVIHRVTSKVVAVAHSISKDFKFDLTSTKNAAACAAVGGILAQRALADDIHDVVYTPRKGERLEGKLQIVLQAIIDNGINVKVKLKQRKPSKARFPSTGLKLDVGLAVQ
;
A
#
# COMPACT_ATOMS: atom_id res chain seq x y z
N MET A 1 -29.78 -7.97 38.26
CA MET A 1 -30.26 -8.36 36.92
C MET A 1 -29.48 -7.52 35.93
N ASP A 2 -28.21 -7.87 35.70
CA ASP A 2 -27.26 -7.06 34.93
C ASP A 2 -25.95 -7.87 34.94
N GLY A 3 -25.32 -8.29 33.86
CA GLY A 3 -25.52 -8.12 32.42
C GLY A 3 -24.21 -8.62 31.81
N SER A 4 -24.17 -9.90 31.40
CA SER A 4 -22.99 -10.59 30.91
C SER A 4 -22.51 -10.04 29.56
N GLY A 5 -21.58 -9.10 29.59
CA GLY A 5 -20.85 -8.63 28.41
C GLY A 5 -19.72 -9.60 28.04
N GLY A 6 -20.04 -10.63 27.25
CA GLY A 6 -19.05 -11.56 26.70
C GLY A 6 -18.02 -10.85 25.81
N ALA A 7 -16.79 -10.71 26.29
CA ALA A 7 -15.67 -10.31 25.46
C ALA A 7 -15.37 -11.41 24.43
N GLU A 8 -15.80 -11.19 23.18
CA GLU A 8 -15.46 -12.04 22.05
C GLU A 8 -13.94 -12.14 21.91
N LYS A 9 -13.35 -13.21 22.46
CA LYS A 9 -11.96 -13.57 22.26
C LYS A 9 -11.78 -13.86 20.77
N LYS A 10 -11.34 -12.85 20.01
CA LYS A 10 -10.92 -13.01 18.61
C LYS A 10 -9.93 -14.17 18.58
N LYS A 11 -10.33 -15.33 18.04
CA LYS A 11 -9.47 -16.51 17.90
C LYS A 11 -8.18 -16.07 17.23
N ILE A 12 -7.11 -15.99 18.01
CA ILE A 12 -5.75 -15.73 17.51
C ILE A 12 -5.40 -16.97 16.71
N ARG A 13 -5.60 -16.91 15.39
CA ARG A 13 -5.19 -17.97 14.49
C ARG A 13 -3.68 -18.08 14.59
N THR A 14 -3.18 -19.26 14.94
CA THR A 14 -1.75 -19.58 14.90
C THR A 14 -1.25 -19.24 13.49
N PRO A 15 -0.20 -18.41 13.36
CA PRO A 15 0.33 -18.05 12.07
C PRO A 15 0.80 -19.32 11.35
N THR A 16 0.42 -19.46 10.09
CA THR A 16 0.84 -20.59 9.26
C THR A 16 2.35 -20.55 9.02
N PHE A 17 2.96 -21.71 8.75
CA PHE A 17 4.39 -21.82 8.48
C PHE A 17 4.87 -20.80 7.43
N ASN A 18 4.15 -20.62 6.33
CA ASN A 18 4.46 -19.61 5.30
C ASN A 18 4.41 -18.16 5.79
N GLN A 19 3.59 -17.85 6.81
CA GLN A 19 3.56 -16.52 7.42
C GLN A 19 4.76 -16.28 8.34
N LEU A 20 5.30 -17.35 8.93
CA LEU A 20 6.49 -17.33 9.76
C LEU A 20 7.77 -17.30 8.91
N THR A 21 7.81 -18.02 7.79
CA THR A 21 9.00 -18.12 6.91
C THR A 21 9.08 -17.03 5.86
N GLY A 22 7.95 -16.47 5.40
CA GLY A 22 7.92 -15.39 4.41
C GLY A 22 8.82 -14.18 4.70
N PRO A 23 8.98 -13.72 5.96
CA PRO A 23 9.92 -12.65 6.30
C PRO A 23 11.40 -12.98 6.07
N TYR A 24 11.78 -14.26 6.08
CA TYR A 24 13.17 -14.69 5.90
C TYR A 24 13.56 -14.83 4.44
N HIS A 25 12.59 -15.12 3.56
CA HIS A 25 12.81 -15.18 2.12
C HIS A 25 12.75 -13.79 1.46
N GLU A 26 12.02 -12.86 2.06
CA GLU A 26 11.81 -11.51 1.55
C GLU A 26 12.05 -10.48 2.66
N PRO A 27 13.32 -10.22 3.01
CA PRO A 27 13.63 -9.45 4.20
C PRO A 27 13.47 -7.94 3.99
N PHE A 28 13.44 -7.46 2.74
CA PHE A 28 13.30 -6.04 2.44
C PHE A 28 11.84 -5.65 2.23
N CYS A 29 11.40 -4.62 2.96
CA CYS A 29 10.10 -4.00 2.82
C CYS A 29 10.20 -2.58 2.29
N LEU A 30 9.34 -2.26 1.33
CA LEU A 30 9.18 -0.92 0.80
C LEU A 30 8.09 -0.19 1.60
N ASP A 31 8.41 0.98 2.14
CA ASP A 31 7.46 1.90 2.77
C ASP A 31 7.41 3.20 1.99
N ILE A 32 6.22 3.55 1.49
CA ILE A 32 5.97 4.75 0.71
C ILE A 32 4.98 5.60 1.47
N TYR A 33 5.35 6.86 1.67
CA TYR A 33 4.53 7.86 2.31
C TYR A 33 4.33 9.03 1.36
N ILE A 34 3.09 9.24 0.95
CA ILE A 34 2.69 10.32 0.06
C ILE A 34 1.81 11.28 0.85
N SER A 35 2.28 12.51 0.98
CA SER A 35 1.50 13.62 1.54
C SER A 35 1.07 14.58 0.42
N LYS A 36 0.33 15.63 0.80
CA LYS A 36 0.00 16.73 -0.14
C LYS A 36 1.23 17.51 -0.59
N ALA A 37 2.27 17.59 0.26
CA ALA A 37 3.41 18.48 0.07
C ALA A 37 4.69 17.75 -0.40
N SER A 38 4.85 16.49 0.00
CA SER A 38 6.08 15.72 -0.23
C SER A 38 5.82 14.23 -0.37
N VAL A 39 6.78 13.56 -0.99
CA VAL A 39 6.83 12.10 -1.15
C VAL A 39 8.09 11.59 -0.47
N ARG A 40 7.92 10.53 0.31
CA ARG A 40 8.99 9.79 0.98
C ARG A 40 8.86 8.32 0.58
N ALA A 41 9.96 7.70 0.21
CA ALA A 41 10.05 6.27 -0.01
C ALA A 41 11.31 5.73 0.66
N CYS A 42 11.20 4.60 1.34
CA CYS A 42 12.35 3.96 1.99
C CYS A 42 12.24 2.45 1.96
N VAL A 43 13.41 1.80 1.90
CA VAL A 43 13.56 0.36 2.00
C VAL A 43 14.05 0.02 3.41
N ILE A 44 13.33 -0.86 4.09
CA ILE A 44 13.57 -1.27 5.46
C ILE A 44 13.85 -2.76 5.47
N HIS A 45 14.96 -3.16 6.09
CA HIS A 45 15.25 -4.56 6.32
C HIS A 45 14.50 -5.04 7.57
N ARG A 46 13.56 -5.98 7.42
CA ARG A 46 12.69 -6.47 8.48
C ARG A 46 13.44 -7.16 9.61
N VAL A 47 14.49 -7.90 9.28
CA VAL A 47 15.24 -8.70 10.28
C VAL A 47 16.09 -7.79 11.18
N THR A 48 16.76 -6.80 10.60
CA THR A 48 17.62 -5.87 11.36
C THR A 48 16.91 -4.59 11.77
N SER A 49 15.67 -4.37 11.29
CA SER A 49 14.89 -3.13 11.45
C SER A 49 15.62 -1.86 10.99
N LYS A 50 16.68 -1.99 10.20
CA LYS A 50 17.47 -0.87 9.68
C LYS A 50 16.87 -0.37 8.38
N VAL A 51 16.88 0.94 8.21
CA VAL A 51 16.55 1.58 6.93
C VAL A 51 17.80 1.56 6.08
N VAL A 52 17.73 0.93 4.92
CA VAL A 52 18.90 0.71 4.04
C VAL A 52 18.99 1.82 3.02
N ALA A 53 17.91 2.04 2.27
CA ALA A 53 17.81 3.12 1.29
C ALA A 53 16.65 4.07 1.64
N VAL A 54 16.87 5.36 1.42
CA VAL A 54 15.88 6.42 1.69
C VAL A 54 15.88 7.40 0.52
N ALA A 55 14.71 7.82 0.05
CA ALA A 55 14.55 8.89 -0.94
C ALA A 55 13.39 9.80 -0.52
N HIS A 56 13.64 11.11 -0.50
CA HIS A 56 12.66 12.11 -0.06
C HIS A 56 12.65 13.26 -1.06
N SER A 57 11.47 13.67 -1.52
CA SER A 57 11.33 14.83 -2.43
C SER A 57 11.72 16.18 -1.80
N ILE A 58 12.09 16.19 -0.51
CA ILE A 58 12.53 17.37 0.24
C ILE A 58 14.04 17.37 0.52
N SER A 59 14.75 16.26 0.24
CA SER A 59 16.19 16.20 0.48
C SER A 59 16.94 17.13 -0.48
N LYS A 60 18.17 17.48 -0.12
CA LYS A 60 19.04 18.34 -0.96
C LYS A 60 19.22 17.74 -2.36
N ASP A 61 19.19 16.41 -2.47
CA ASP A 61 19.28 15.67 -3.72
C ASP A 61 18.14 15.98 -4.72
N PHE A 62 17.01 16.53 -4.26
CA PHE A 62 15.85 16.82 -5.09
C PHE A 62 15.66 18.31 -5.42
N LYS A 63 16.35 19.20 -4.69
CA LYS A 63 16.15 20.65 -4.85
C LYS A 63 16.75 21.20 -6.14
N PHE A 64 17.74 20.53 -6.72
CA PHE A 64 18.43 21.01 -7.91
C PHE A 64 17.69 20.65 -9.21
N ASP A 65 16.99 19.52 -9.26
CA ASP A 65 16.41 19.00 -10.51
C ASP A 65 14.91 19.25 -10.70
N LEU A 66 14.17 19.73 -9.68
CA LEU A 66 12.71 19.82 -9.74
C LEU A 66 12.17 21.20 -9.31
N THR A 67 11.57 21.91 -10.28
CA THR A 67 10.82 23.16 -10.08
C THR A 67 9.60 22.99 -9.16
N SER A 68 9.10 21.76 -8.96
CA SER A 68 7.95 21.47 -8.09
C SER A 68 8.05 20.07 -7.46
N THR A 69 7.94 20.02 -6.13
CA THR A 69 7.93 18.78 -5.32
C THR A 69 6.64 17.97 -5.45
N LYS A 70 5.65 18.48 -6.19
CA LYS A 70 4.29 17.92 -6.28
C LYS A 70 4.04 17.12 -7.56
N ASN A 71 4.91 17.26 -8.56
CA ASN A 71 4.68 16.78 -9.91
C ASN A 71 4.87 15.25 -10.01
N ALA A 72 4.24 14.63 -11.01
CA ALA A 72 4.45 13.22 -11.37
C ALA A 72 5.93 12.90 -11.59
N ALA A 73 6.67 13.83 -12.20
CA ALA A 73 8.11 13.74 -12.40
C ALA A 73 8.89 13.62 -11.07
N ALA A 74 8.47 14.34 -10.01
CA ALA A 74 9.10 14.21 -8.70
C ALA A 74 8.89 12.82 -8.10
N CYS A 75 7.71 12.23 -8.30
CA CYS A 75 7.41 10.87 -7.85
C CYS A 75 8.27 9.84 -8.58
N ALA A 76 8.44 9.99 -9.90
CA ALA A 76 9.30 9.13 -10.70
C ALA A 76 10.77 9.25 -10.28
N ALA A 77 11.26 10.48 -10.08
CA ALA A 77 12.62 10.73 -9.61
C ALA A 77 12.88 10.16 -8.20
N VAL A 78 11.91 10.24 -7.28
CA VAL A 78 11.98 9.57 -5.96
C VAL A 78 12.12 8.06 -6.11
N GLY A 79 11.34 7.44 -7.00
CA GLY A 79 11.46 6.01 -7.30
C GLY A 79 12.83 5.64 -7.88
N GLY A 80 13.33 6.41 -8.84
CA GLY A 80 14.62 6.18 -9.47
C GLY A 80 15.80 6.30 -8.51
N ILE A 81 15.86 7.37 -7.72
CA ILE A 81 16.94 7.58 -6.74
C ILE A 81 16.89 6.51 -5.64
N LEU A 82 15.69 6.11 -5.19
CA LEU A 82 15.57 5.01 -4.25
C LEU A 82 16.12 3.72 -4.84
N ALA A 83 15.81 3.44 -6.11
CA ALA A 83 16.26 2.24 -6.77
C ALA A 83 17.78 2.21 -6.96
N GLN A 84 18.37 3.31 -7.41
CA GLN A 84 19.83 3.44 -7.52
C GLN A 84 20.53 3.24 -6.17
N ARG A 85 19.98 3.81 -5.08
CA ARG A 85 20.52 3.61 -3.72
C ARG A 85 20.40 2.16 -3.27
N ALA A 86 19.28 1.50 -3.56
CA ALA A 86 19.08 0.11 -3.19
C ALA A 86 19.95 -0.87 -4.01
N LEU A 87 20.15 -0.60 -5.30
CA LEU A 87 21.07 -1.38 -6.14
C LEU A 87 22.53 -1.25 -5.70
N ALA A 88 22.94 -0.08 -5.19
CA ALA A 88 24.27 0.11 -4.62
C ALA A 88 24.52 -0.74 -3.37
N ASP A 89 23.46 -1.13 -2.66
CA ASP A 89 23.48 -2.06 -1.52
C ASP A 89 23.12 -3.51 -1.93
N ASP A 90 23.15 -3.83 -3.23
CA ASP A 90 22.80 -5.14 -3.82
C ASP A 90 21.36 -5.61 -3.54
N ILE A 91 20.41 -4.69 -3.36
CA ILE A 91 19.00 -5.00 -3.10
C ILE A 91 18.21 -4.98 -4.42
N HIS A 92 17.69 -6.15 -4.79
CA HIS A 92 16.96 -6.35 -6.04
C HIS A 92 15.48 -6.70 -5.81
N ASP A 93 15.15 -7.34 -4.68
CA ASP A 93 13.78 -7.76 -4.35
C ASP A 93 13.25 -7.01 -3.14
N VAL A 94 12.06 -6.40 -3.29
CA VAL A 94 11.39 -5.69 -2.20
C VAL A 94 9.90 -6.05 -2.12
N VAL A 95 9.38 -6.08 -0.90
CA VAL A 95 7.96 -6.32 -0.65
C VAL A 95 7.26 -5.03 -0.27
N TYR A 96 6.26 -4.65 -1.06
CA TYR A 96 5.38 -3.54 -0.71
C TYR A 96 4.11 -4.08 -0.02
N THR A 97 3.84 -3.56 1.17
CA THR A 97 2.60 -3.86 1.91
C THR A 97 1.76 -2.58 2.00
N PRO A 98 0.69 -2.45 1.20
CA PRO A 98 -0.16 -1.26 1.23
C PRO A 98 -0.78 -1.05 2.61
N ARG A 99 -0.82 0.21 3.07
CA ARG A 99 -1.50 0.56 4.32
C ARG A 99 -3.03 0.49 4.15
N LYS A 100 -3.74 0.39 5.28
CA LYS A 100 -5.20 0.29 5.28
C LYS A 100 -5.82 1.54 4.64
N GLY A 101 -6.40 1.39 3.45
CA GLY A 101 -7.05 2.47 2.71
C GLY A 101 -6.20 3.10 1.60
N GLU A 102 -4.95 2.67 1.40
CA GLU A 102 -4.16 3.08 0.25
C GLU A 102 -4.65 2.38 -1.03
N ARG A 103 -4.90 3.18 -2.07
CA ARG A 103 -5.19 2.70 -3.42
C ARG A 103 -3.91 2.76 -4.23
N LEU A 104 -3.63 1.70 -5.02
CA LEU A 104 -2.48 1.64 -5.93
C LEU A 104 -2.70 2.46 -7.20
N GLU A 105 -3.17 3.70 -7.07
CA GLU A 105 -3.54 4.55 -8.19
C GLU A 105 -2.82 5.90 -8.07
N GLY A 106 -2.56 6.55 -9.22
CA GLY A 106 -1.99 7.88 -9.29
C GLY A 106 -0.53 7.94 -8.85
N LYS A 107 -0.22 8.81 -7.87
CA LYS A 107 1.16 9.06 -7.43
C LYS A 107 1.88 7.81 -6.94
N LEU A 108 1.16 6.94 -6.23
CA LEU A 108 1.74 5.70 -5.71
C LEU A 108 2.15 4.76 -6.84
N GLN A 109 1.31 4.64 -7.87
CA GLN A 109 1.62 3.85 -9.06
C GLN A 109 2.87 4.36 -9.78
N ILE A 110 3.02 5.68 -9.92
CA ILE A 110 4.18 6.29 -10.58
C ILE A 110 5.47 5.95 -9.83
N VAL A 111 5.46 6.03 -8.49
CA VAL A 111 6.63 5.64 -7.68
C VAL A 111 6.96 4.17 -7.86
N LEU A 112 5.95 3.28 -7.80
CA LEU A 112 6.16 1.84 -7.99
C LEU A 112 6.71 1.54 -9.38
N GLN A 113 6.14 2.15 -10.42
CA GLN A 113 6.58 1.94 -11.80
C GLN A 113 8.03 2.39 -11.97
N ALA A 114 8.39 3.55 -11.45
CA ALA A 114 9.77 4.03 -11.51
C ALA A 114 10.77 3.10 -10.80
N ILE A 115 10.39 2.49 -9.68
CA ILE A 115 11.25 1.49 -9.00
C ILE A 115 11.46 0.24 -9.87
N ILE A 116 10.39 -0.24 -10.51
CA ILE A 116 10.42 -1.40 -11.40
C ILE A 116 11.26 -1.12 -12.65
N ASP A 117 11.06 0.04 -13.28
CA ASP A 117 11.78 0.45 -14.49
C ASP A 117 13.30 0.58 -14.23
N ASN A 118 13.69 0.87 -13.00
CA ASN A 118 15.09 0.93 -12.58
C ASN A 118 15.68 -0.44 -12.15
N GLY A 119 14.94 -1.54 -12.32
CA GLY A 119 15.47 -2.90 -12.16
C GLY A 119 15.22 -3.55 -10.79
N ILE A 120 14.36 -2.97 -9.94
CA ILE A 120 13.98 -3.59 -8.66
C ILE A 120 12.64 -4.30 -8.79
N ASN A 121 12.62 -5.57 -8.41
CA ASN A 121 11.42 -6.39 -8.40
C ASN A 121 10.56 -6.09 -7.17
N VAL A 122 9.34 -5.58 -7.39
CA VAL A 122 8.42 -5.19 -6.32
C VAL A 122 7.28 -6.20 -6.20
N LYS A 123 7.25 -6.94 -5.08
CA LYS A 123 6.13 -7.84 -4.77
C LYS A 123 5.09 -7.13 -3.91
N VAL A 124 3.89 -6.94 -4.46
CA VAL A 124 2.79 -6.29 -3.75
C VAL A 124 1.93 -7.31 -3.00
N LYS A 125 1.96 -7.27 -1.66
CA LYS A 125 1.07 -8.09 -0.82
C LYS A 125 -0.25 -7.37 -0.57
N LEU A 126 -1.15 -7.42 -1.57
CA LEU A 126 -2.52 -6.97 -1.41
C LEU A 126 -3.29 -7.93 -0.50
N LYS A 127 -3.58 -7.50 0.72
CA LYS A 127 -4.53 -8.21 1.59
C LYS A 127 -5.92 -7.98 1.00
N GLN A 128 -6.36 -8.87 0.10
CA GLN A 128 -7.68 -8.81 -0.50
C GLN A 128 -8.73 -8.60 0.59
N ARG A 129 -9.42 -7.45 0.55
CA ARG A 129 -10.67 -7.30 1.29
C ARG A 129 -11.65 -8.26 0.61
N LYS A 130 -12.23 -9.18 1.36
CA LYS A 130 -13.49 -9.79 0.92
C LYS A 130 -14.44 -8.61 0.63
N PRO A 131 -15.02 -8.48 -0.56
CA PRO A 131 -16.03 -7.45 -0.79
C PRO A 131 -17.14 -7.68 0.24
N SER A 132 -17.37 -6.70 1.11
CA SER A 132 -18.55 -6.72 1.97
C SER A 132 -19.75 -6.73 1.04
N LYS A 133 -20.58 -7.77 1.11
CA LYS A 133 -21.86 -7.89 0.39
C LYS A 133 -22.55 -6.52 0.43
N ALA A 134 -22.68 -5.88 -0.73
CA ALA A 134 -23.51 -4.69 -0.85
C ALA A 134 -24.94 -5.12 -0.50
N ARG A 135 -25.46 -4.61 0.62
CA ARG A 135 -26.87 -4.80 1.00
C ARG A 135 -27.66 -3.85 0.12
N PHE A 136 -28.20 -4.36 -0.99
CA PHE A 136 -29.19 -3.61 -1.78
C PHE A 136 -30.37 -3.25 -0.86
N PRO A 137 -30.79 -1.98 -0.75
CA PRO A 137 -32.04 -1.66 -0.09
C PRO A 137 -33.19 -2.14 -0.97
N SER A 138 -33.94 -3.13 -0.51
CA SER A 138 -35.21 -3.53 -1.11
C SER A 138 -36.27 -2.47 -0.75
N THR A 139 -36.33 -1.38 -1.52
CA THR A 139 -37.50 -0.50 -1.51
C THR A 139 -38.56 -1.11 -2.43
N GLY A 140 -39.50 -1.83 -1.83
CA GLY A 140 -40.71 -2.25 -2.50
C GLY A 140 -41.59 -1.03 -2.80
N LEU A 141 -41.61 -0.59 -4.06
CA LEU A 141 -42.74 0.19 -4.58
C LEU A 141 -43.84 -0.80 -4.98
N LYS A 142 -44.92 -0.79 -4.20
CA LYS A 142 -46.20 -1.41 -4.54
C LYS A 142 -46.92 -0.43 -5.48
N LEU A 143 -47.02 -0.78 -6.76
CA LEU A 143 -47.93 -0.11 -7.69
C LEU A 143 -49.20 -0.97 -7.76
N ASP A 144 -50.21 -0.56 -7.01
CA ASP A 144 -51.59 -1.00 -7.20
C ASP A 144 -52.09 -0.39 -8.52
N VAL A 145 -52.24 -1.21 -9.55
CA VAL A 145 -53.07 -0.89 -10.72
C VAL A 145 -54.29 -1.77 -10.65
N GLY A 146 -55.30 -1.26 -9.93
CA GLY A 146 -56.68 -1.63 -10.14
C GLY A 146 -57.34 -0.55 -11.00
N LEU A 147 -57.74 -0.89 -12.22
CA LEU A 147 -58.97 -0.38 -12.79
C LEU A 147 -59.53 -1.39 -13.79
N ALA A 148 -60.72 -1.86 -13.46
CA ALA A 148 -61.59 -2.68 -14.27
C ALA A 148 -62.42 -1.82 -15.25
N VAL A 149 -63.17 -2.54 -16.11
CA VAL A 149 -64.35 -2.09 -16.89
C VAL A 149 -63.98 -1.44 -18.24
N GLN A 150 -64.50 -1.86 -19.41
CA GLN A 150 -65.70 -2.64 -19.76
C GLN A 150 -65.43 -3.52 -20.99
#